data_AF-A0A537W1S3-F1
#
_entry.id   AF-A0A537W1S3-F1
#
_cell.length_a   1.000
_cell.length_b   1.000
_cell.length_c   1.000
_cell.angle_alpha   90.00
_cell.angle_beta   90.00
_cell.angle_gamma   90.00
#
_symmetry.space_group_name_H-M   'P 1'
#
loop_
_entity.id
_entity.type
_entity.pdbx_description
1 polymer ?
#
loop_
_entity_poly.entity_id
_entity_poly.type
_entity_poly.pdbx_seq_one_letter_code
_entity_poly.pdbx_strand_id
1 'polypeptide(L)' 'MPNVGPWEIILLLLLALLLFGAKRLPEIGRSMGRGLREFKDSVSGKDADDEPAELPVTTTPAETPARERDTVS' A
#
# COMPACT_ATOMS: atom_id res chain seq x y z
N MET A 1 -15.77 -34.79 -0.41
CA MET A 1 -14.50 -34.06 -0.29
C MET A 1 -14.69 -33.01 0.79
N PRO A 2 -13.79 -32.85 1.77
CA PRO A 2 -13.91 -31.78 2.74
C PRO A 2 -13.81 -30.44 2.01
N ASN A 3 -14.91 -29.68 2.00
CA ASN A 3 -14.93 -28.35 1.45
C ASN A 3 -14.41 -27.42 2.54
N VAL A 4 -13.21 -26.87 2.34
CA VAL A 4 -12.70 -25.78 3.16
C VAL A 4 -13.58 -24.56 2.92
N GLY A 5 -14.39 -24.24 3.92
CA GLY A 5 -15.26 -23.09 3.89
C GLY A 5 -14.53 -21.81 4.31
N PRO A 6 -15.21 -20.66 4.15
CA PRO A 6 -14.70 -19.38 4.64
C PRO A 6 -14.35 -19.41 6.14
N TRP A 7 -15.06 -20.25 6.91
CA TRP A 7 -14.90 -20.35 8.36
C TRP A 7 -13.58 -21.02 8.76
N GLU A 8 -13.20 -22.09 8.06
CA GLU A 8 -11.92 -22.79 8.24
C GLU A 8 -10.74 -21.89 7.86
N ILE A 9 -10.89 -21.10 6.79
CA ILE A 9 -9.88 -20.13 6.36
C ILE A 9 -9.68 -19.06 7.44
N ILE A 10 -10.76 -18.53 8.02
CA ILE A 10 -10.67 -17.55 9.12
C ILE A 10 -9.94 -18.16 10.33
N LEU A 11 -10.23 -19.41 10.69
CA LEU A 11 -9.57 -20.10 11.80
C LEU A 11 -8.07 -20.25 11.57
N LEU A 12 -7.66 -20.64 10.36
CA LEU A 12 -6.27 -20.72 9.93
C LEU A 12 -5.59 -19.34 9.97
N LEU A 13 -6.28 -18.31 9.49
CA LEU A 13 -5.78 -16.94 9.52
C LEU A 13 -5.55 -16.49 10.96
N LEU A 14 -6.47 -16.79 11.88
CA LEU A 14 -6.35 -16.45 13.29
C LEU A 14 -5.12 -17.11 13.93
N LEU A 15 -4.88 -18.39 13.61
CA LEU A 15 -3.70 -19.12 14.08
C LEU A 15 -2.40 -18.53 13.52
N ALA A 16 -2.39 -18.18 12.22
CA ALA A 16 -1.26 -17.49 11.61
C ALA A 16 -1.02 -16.11 12.23
N LEU A 17 -2.09 -15.35 12.54
CA LEU A 17 -2.00 -14.08 13.26
C LEU A 17 -1.41 -14.23 14.65
N LEU A 18 -1.64 -15.36 15.33
CA LEU A 18 -1.05 -15.61 16.64
C LEU A 18 0.46 -15.87 16.55
N LEU A 19 0.91 -16.56 15.50
CA LEU A 19 2.32 -16.87 15.25
C LEU A 19 3.11 -15.66 14.71
N PHE A 20 2.56 -14.98 13.70
CA PHE A 20 3.23 -13.89 12.99
C PHE A 20 2.86 -12.49 13.54
N GLY A 21 1.74 -12.38 14.25
CA GLY A 21 1.17 -11.12 14.73
C GLY A 21 0.20 -10.46 13.74
N ALA A 22 -0.83 -9.80 14.26
CA ALA A 22 -1.85 -9.07 13.48
C ALA A 22 -1.29 -7.97 12.55
N LYS A 23 -0.08 -7.47 12.83
CA LYS A 23 0.58 -6.42 12.04
C LYS A 23 1.37 -6.95 10.84
N ARG A 24 1.93 -8.17 10.91
CA ARG A 24 2.86 -8.67 9.89
C ARG A 24 2.16 -9.23 8.66
N LEU A 25 1.02 -9.90 8.82
CA LEU A 25 0.24 -10.40 7.68
C LEU A 25 -0.17 -9.28 6.69
N PRO A 26 -0.77 -8.16 7.13
CA PRO A 26 -1.16 -7.08 6.22
C PRO A 26 0.04 -6.28 5.69
N GLU A 27 1.16 -6.25 6.41
CA GLU A 27 2.40 -5.61 5.94
C GLU A 27 2.97 -6.35 4.73
N ILE A 28 3.11 -7.69 4.83
CA ILE A 28 3.57 -8.55 3.73
C ILE A 28 2.56 -8.54 2.58
N GLY A 29 1.26 -8.59 2.88
CA GLY A 29 0.21 -8.50 1.86
C GLY A 29 0.26 -7.19 1.07
N ARG A 30 0.55 -6.05 1.73
CA ARG A 30 0.71 -4.75 1.05
C ARG A 30 1.93 -4.71 0.15
N SER A 31 3.08 -5.24 0.58
CA SER A 31 4.29 -5.26 -0.25
C SER A 31 4.13 -6.20 -1.45
N MET A 32 3.56 -7.40 -1.23
CA MET A 32 3.27 -8.35 -2.30
C MET A 32 2.20 -7.84 -3.26
N GLY A 33 1.16 -7.17 -2.74
CA GLY A 33 0.07 -6.61 -3.54
C GLY A 33 0.54 -5.54 -4.52
N ARG A 34 1.49 -4.69 -4.12
CA ARG A 34 2.11 -3.70 -5.04
C ARG A 34 2.89 -4.39 -6.16
N GLY A 35 3.75 -5.35 -5.83
CA GLY A 35 4.50 -6.09 -6.84
C GLY A 35 3.60 -6.89 -7.80
N LEU A 36 2.53 -7.52 -7.28
CA LEU A 36 1.56 -8.23 -8.11
C LEU A 36 0.74 -7.27 -8.98
N ARG A 37 0.43 -6.07 -8.47
CA ARG A 37 -0.26 -5.02 -9.23
C ARG A 37 0.60 -4.55 -10.40
N GLU A 38 1.85 -4.19 -10.14
CA GLU A 38 2.83 -3.80 -11.17
C GLU A 38 3.04 -4.92 -12.19
N PHE A 39 3.22 -6.16 -11.73
CA PHE A 39 3.34 -7.33 -12.60
C PHE A 39 2.11 -7.53 -13.49
N LYS A 40 0.91 -7.43 -12.90
CA LYS A 40 -0.35 -7.52 -13.66
C LYS A 40 -0.47 -6.37 -14.67
N ASP A 41 -0.07 -5.17 -14.30
CA ASP A 41 -0.18 -3.99 -15.16
C ASP A 41 0.77 -4.11 -16.37
N SER A 42 2.01 -4.58 -16.16
CA SER A 42 2.96 -4.89 -17.24
C SER A 42 2.51 -6.05 -18.12
N VAL A 43 1.97 -7.13 -17.54
CA VAL A 43 1.49 -8.29 -18.31
C VAL A 43 0.19 -7.99 -19.04
N SER A 44 -0.67 -7.13 -18.50
CA SER A 44 -1.96 -6.77 -19.09
C SER A 44 -1.83 -5.66 -20.15
N GLY A 45 -0.64 -5.13 -20.42
CA GLY A 45 -0.39 -4.08 -21.42
C GLY A 45 -1.17 -2.79 -21.18
N LYS A 46 -1.51 -2.50 -19.92
CA LYS A 46 -2.16 -1.25 -19.52
C LYS A 46 -1.07 -0.24 -19.21
N ASP A 47 -0.44 0.28 -20.26
CA ASP A 47 0.37 1.49 -20.15
C ASP A 47 -0.54 2.67 -19.75
N ALA A 48 0.02 3.53 -18.92
CA ALA A 48 -0.62 4.53 -18.09
C ALA A 48 -1.24 5.70 -18.87
N ASP A 49 -2.36 5.49 -19.56
CA ASP A 49 -3.11 6.57 -20.23
C ASP A 49 -4.22 7.22 -19.36
N ASP A 50 -4.17 7.06 -18.03
CA ASP A 50 -5.05 7.77 -17.10
C ASP A 50 -4.28 8.18 -15.82
N GLU A 51 -3.55 9.29 -15.89
CA GLU A 51 -3.36 10.19 -14.74
C GLU A 51 -4.03 11.52 -15.10
N PRO A 52 -4.78 12.16 -14.17
CA PRO A 52 -4.25 12.49 -12.86
C PRO A 52 -5.21 12.11 -11.72
N ALA A 53 -4.81 11.16 -10.87
CA ALA A 53 -5.31 11.13 -9.51
C ALA A 53 -4.27 11.82 -8.62
N GLU A 54 -4.29 13.15 -8.63
CA GLU A 54 -3.87 13.92 -7.45
C GLU A 54 -4.64 13.34 -6.25
N LEU A 55 -3.93 12.58 -5.42
CA LEU A 55 -4.27 12.45 -4.01
C LEU A 55 -3.36 13.46 -3.30
N PRO A 56 -3.81 14.70 -3.06
CA PRO A 56 -3.13 15.52 -2.07
C PRO A 56 -3.32 14.84 -0.70
N VAL A 57 -2.41 15.16 0.21
CA VAL A 57 -2.45 14.86 1.66
C VAL A 57 -2.15 13.42 2.10
N THR A 58 -0.87 13.13 2.38
CA THR A 58 -0.38 12.98 3.77
C THR A 58 1.12 12.67 3.82
N THR A 59 1.94 13.70 3.69
CA THR A 59 3.21 13.81 4.43
C THR A 59 3.27 15.21 5.02
N THR A 60 3.13 15.27 6.35
CA THR A 60 3.65 16.30 7.25
C THR A 60 3.71 17.75 6.74
N PRO A 61 2.83 18.64 7.26
CA PRO A 61 3.06 20.08 7.27
C PRO A 61 4.39 20.41 7.96
N ALA A 62 5.06 21.45 7.46
CA ALA A 62 6.27 22.08 7.98
C ALA A 62 7.62 21.58 7.42
N GLU A 63 7.87 21.90 6.15
CA GLU A 63 9.15 22.51 5.81
C GLU A 63 8.87 23.72 4.91
N THR A 64 8.80 24.90 5.52
CA THR A 64 8.76 26.20 4.83
C THR A 64 10.13 26.41 4.19
N PRO A 65 10.24 26.42 2.84
CA PRO A 65 11.45 26.83 2.15
C PRO A 65 11.27 28.30 1.77
N ALA A 66 11.45 29.21 2.71
CA ALA A 66 11.49 30.65 2.46
C ALA A 66 12.69 31.22 3.24
N ARG A 67 13.92 30.92 2.81
CA ARG A 67 14.62 31.70 1.78
C ARG A 67 14.54 33.20 2.09
N GLU A 68 15.24 33.58 3.14
CA GLU A 68 16.30 34.59 3.10
C GLU A 68 16.57 35.10 1.67
N ARG A 69 15.95 36.22 1.33
CA ARG A 69 16.29 37.10 0.21
C ARG A 69 16.05 38.52 0.70
N ASP A 70 17.16 39.21 0.95
CA ASP A 70 17.41 40.55 0.48
C ASP A 70 16.18 41.36 0.04
N THR A 71 15.71 42.25 0.89
CA THR A 71 15.27 43.58 0.43
C THR A 71 15.77 44.61 1.43
N VAL A 72 16.94 45.16 1.11
CA VAL A 72 17.35 46.51 1.44
C VAL A 72 16.20 47.46 1.13
N SER A 73 15.71 48.18 2.13
CA SER A 73 15.12 49.50 1.96
C SER A 73 15.10 50.27 3.28
#